data_AF-A0A1X9XZM8-F1
#
_entry.id   AF-A0A1X9XZM8-F1
#
_cell.length_a   1.000
_cell.length_b   1.000
_cell.length_c   1.000
_cell.angle_alpha   90.00
_cell.angle_beta   90.00
_cell.angle_gamma   90.00
#
_symmetry.space_group_name_H-M   'P 1'
#
loop_
_entity.id
_entity.type
_entity.pdbx_description
1 polymer ?
#
loop_
_entity_poly.entity_id
_entity_poly.type
_entity_poly.pdbx_seq_one_letter_code
_entity_poly.pdbx_strand_id
1 'polypeptide(L)'
;TLFIDSQMVTGDVELQKSNILLLGPTGSGKTLLAQTLARFLQVPFTIADATSLTEAGYVGEDVENIILNLLQAADYDVENAQL
;
A
#
# COMPACT_ATOMS: atom_id res chain seq x y z
N THR A 1 30.94 4.96 -13.41
CA THR A 1 30.52 6.36 -13.26
C THR A 1 29.58 6.68 -14.40
N LEU A 2 28.27 6.58 -14.17
CA LEU A 2 27.28 7.07 -15.12
C LEU A 2 26.61 8.27 -14.44
N PHE A 3 26.87 9.45 -14.98
CA PHE A 3 26.38 10.73 -14.50
C PHE A 3 24.89 10.85 -14.82
N ILE A 4 24.08 11.17 -13.82
CA ILE A 4 22.71 11.64 -14.00
C ILE A 4 22.81 13.13 -14.31
N ASP A 5 22.49 13.50 -15.53
CA ASP A 5 22.05 14.86 -15.83
C ASP A 5 20.76 14.74 -16.65
N SER A 6 19.64 15.08 -16.02
CA SER A 6 18.37 15.24 -16.72
C SER A 6 17.64 16.40 -16.06
N GLN A 7 17.71 17.52 -16.78
CA GLN A 7 17.09 18.80 -16.50
C GLN A 7 15.64 18.68 -16.01
N MET A 8 15.25 19.58 -15.11
CA MET A 8 13.86 19.77 -14.69
C MET A 8 13.01 20.21 -15.89
N VAL A 9 12.34 19.25 -16.53
CA VAL A 9 11.22 19.51 -17.43
C VAL A 9 9.96 19.42 -16.58
N THR A 10 9.42 20.57 -16.18
CA THR A 10 8.07 20.73 -15.64
C THR A 10 7.04 20.64 -16.76
N GLY A 11 6.97 19.49 -17.43
CA GLY A 11 5.80 19.07 -18.21
C GLY A 11 5.06 18.04 -17.37
N ASP A 12 3.72 18.02 -17.43
CA ASP A 12 2.85 17.07 -16.71
C ASP A 12 3.47 15.66 -16.66
N VAL A 13 4.17 15.39 -15.56
CA VAL A 13 4.61 14.04 -15.25
C VAL A 13 3.37 13.38 -14.68
N GLU A 14 2.70 12.55 -15.49
CA GLU A 14 1.67 11.64 -14.99
C GLU A 14 2.31 10.71 -13.96
N LEU A 15 2.22 11.08 -12.68
CA LEU A 15 2.64 10.25 -11.56
C LEU A 15 1.67 9.07 -11.48
N GLN A 16 2.03 7.96 -12.12
CA GLN A 16 1.29 6.71 -11.99
C GLN A 16 1.46 6.14 -10.58
N LYS A 17 0.36 5.65 -10.01
CA LYS A 17 0.39 4.92 -8.74
C LYS A 17 1.36 3.74 -8.86
N SER A 18 2.42 3.77 -8.07
CA SER A 18 3.48 2.76 -8.10
C SER A 18 3.24 1.73 -7.00
N ASN A 19 2.60 0.61 -7.37
CA ASN A 19 2.44 -0.52 -6.46
C ASN A 19 3.75 -1.33 -6.38
N ILE A 20 4.05 -1.86 -5.20
CA ILE A 20 5.30 -2.59 -4.94
C ILE A 20 4.99 -4.06 -4.61
N LEU A 21 5.76 -4.98 -5.22
CA LEU A 21 5.78 -6.40 -4.85
C LEU A 21 7.03 -6.69 -4.03
N LEU A 22 6.86 -7.15 -2.79
CA LEU A 22 7.96 -7.53 -1.90
C LEU A 22 8.23 -9.05 -1.98
N LEU A 23 9.40 -9.44 -2.52
CA LEU A 23 9.84 -10.84 -2.61
C LEU A 23 10.93 -11.14 -1.56
N GLY A 24 10.83 -12.30 -0.92
CA GLY A 24 11.85 -12.78 0.03
C GLY A 24 11.37 -13.97 0.88
N PRO A 25 12.28 -14.71 1.54
CA PRO A 25 11.94 -15.89 2.33
C PRO A 25 11.05 -15.57 3.52
N THR A 26 10.42 -16.57 4.14
CA THR A 26 9.68 -16.38 5.40
C THR A 26 10.62 -15.84 6.50
N GLY A 27 10.09 -15.01 7.40
CA GLY A 27 10.90 -14.41 8.47
C GLY A 27 11.87 -13.28 8.07
N SER A 28 11.98 -12.91 6.78
CA SER A 28 12.83 -11.79 6.31
C SER A 28 12.34 -10.38 6.71
N GLY A 29 11.24 -10.27 7.46
CA GLY A 29 10.75 -8.99 7.95
C GLY A 29 9.88 -8.18 6.97
N LYS A 30 9.38 -8.77 5.88
CA LYS A 30 8.49 -8.08 4.91
C LYS A 30 7.32 -7.34 5.57
N THR A 31 6.60 -8.02 6.47
CA THR A 31 5.49 -7.42 7.23
C THR A 31 5.97 -6.33 8.18
N LEU A 32 7.10 -6.55 8.86
CA LEU A 32 7.70 -5.55 9.76
C LEU A 32 8.12 -4.30 9.00
N LEU A 33 8.67 -4.44 7.79
CA LEU A 33 9.06 -3.33 6.92
C LEU A 33 7.84 -2.48 6.58
N ALA A 34 6.76 -3.08 6.09
CA ALA A 34 5.54 -2.35 5.74
C ALA A 34 4.94 -1.61 6.97
N GLN A 35 4.83 -2.30 8.10
CA GLN A 35 4.35 -1.69 9.35
C GLN A 35 5.25 -0.56 9.85
N THR A 36 6.56 -0.69 9.68
CA THR A 36 7.52 0.33 10.12
C THR A 36 7.46 1.56 9.22
N LEU A 37 7.31 1.39 7.91
CA LEU A 37 7.12 2.49 6.96
C LEU A 37 5.83 3.26 7.28
N ALA A 38 4.72 2.56 7.49
CA ALA A 38 3.45 3.19 7.87
C ALA A 38 3.57 4.02 9.15
N ARG A 39 4.19 3.47 10.20
CA ARG A 39 4.43 4.21 11.46
C ARG A 39 5.35 5.42 11.28
N PHE A 40 6.38 5.29 10.44
CA PHE A 40 7.32 6.37 10.18
C PHE A 40 6.68 7.51 9.38
N LEU A 41 5.84 7.18 8.40
CA LEU A 41 5.12 8.13 7.55
C LEU A 41 3.83 8.67 8.19
N GLN A 42 3.36 8.06 9.29
CA GLN A 42 2.13 8.43 10.01
C GLN A 42 0.87 8.37 9.14
N VAL A 43 0.80 7.37 8.24
CA VAL A 43 -0.35 7.16 7.35
C VAL A 43 -1.24 6.01 7.83
N PRO A 44 -2.55 6.03 7.54
CA PRO A 44 -3.44 4.88 7.79
C PRO A 44 -2.91 3.62 7.13
N PHE A 45 -3.02 2.48 7.82
CA PHE A 45 -2.44 1.22 7.34
C PHE A 45 -3.30 0.02 7.75
N THR A 46 -3.54 -0.86 6.78
CA THR A 46 -4.24 -2.13 6.98
C THR A 46 -3.43 -3.29 6.39
N ILE A 47 -3.60 -4.50 6.94
CA ILE A 47 -2.98 -5.73 6.46
C ILE A 47 -4.10 -6.68 6.06
N ALA A 48 -4.02 -7.24 4.87
CA ALA A 48 -4.96 -8.25 4.38
C ALA A 48 -4.21 -9.50 3.91
N ASP A 49 -4.84 -10.67 4.07
CA ASP A 49 -4.32 -11.94 3.56
C ASP A 49 -4.99 -12.29 2.23
N ALA A 50 -4.19 -12.31 1.16
CA ALA A 50 -4.68 -12.64 -0.18
C ALA A 50 -5.17 -14.09 -0.31
N THR A 51 -4.75 -15.01 0.58
CA THR A 51 -5.23 -16.41 0.55
C THR A 51 -6.68 -16.53 1.00
N SER A 52 -7.19 -15.56 1.77
CA SER A 52 -8.58 -15.48 2.21
C SER A 52 -9.53 -14.87 1.18
N LEU A 53 -8.99 -14.26 0.10
CA LEU A 53 -9.77 -13.67 -0.98
C LEU A 53 -10.17 -14.77 -1.97
N THR A 54 -11.47 -15.03 -2.14
CA THR A 54 -11.97 -15.97 -3.14
C THR A 54 -12.84 -15.26 -4.17
N GLU A 55 -12.66 -15.64 -5.44
CA GLU A 55 -13.31 -15.02 -6.62
C GLU A 55 -14.84 -15.24 -6.65
N ALA A 56 -15.37 -16.10 -5.76
CA ALA A 56 -16.77 -16.51 -5.72
C ALA A 56 -17.44 -16.17 -4.38
N GLY A 57 -17.29 -14.92 -3.91
CA GLY A 57 -18.30 -14.13 -3.19
C GLY A 57 -19.12 -14.74 -2.04
N TYR A 58 -18.73 -15.86 -1.43
CA TYR A 58 -19.53 -16.49 -0.38
C TYR A 58 -18.73 -17.14 0.75
N VAL A 59 -17.42 -17.34 0.59
CA VAL A 59 -16.56 -17.86 1.66
C VAL A 59 -15.20 -17.15 1.59
N GLY A 60 -15.03 -16.08 2.37
CA GLY A 60 -13.79 -15.31 2.42
C GLY A 60 -13.97 -13.89 2.93
N GLU A 61 -12.86 -13.21 3.22
CA GLU A 61 -12.81 -11.77 3.45
C GLU A 61 -13.08 -11.05 2.11
N ASP A 62 -13.97 -10.05 2.09
CA ASP A 62 -14.26 -9.27 0.88
C ASP A 62 -13.17 -8.21 0.64
N VAL A 63 -12.88 -7.88 -0.62
CA VAL A 63 -12.03 -6.73 -0.98
C VAL A 63 -12.60 -5.44 -0.37
N GLU A 64 -13.92 -5.33 -0.27
CA GLU A 64 -14.58 -4.19 0.40
C GLU A 64 -14.20 -4.07 1.88
N ASN A 65 -14.00 -5.20 2.58
CA ASN A 65 -13.58 -5.17 3.98
C ASN A 65 -12.15 -4.64 4.15
N ILE A 66 -11.25 -4.90 3.19
CA ILE A 66 -9.89 -4.34 3.23
C ILE A 66 -9.96 -2.80 3.19
N ILE A 67 -10.79 -2.25 2.31
CA ILE A 67 -11.01 -0.80 2.19
C ILE A 67 -11.67 -0.26 3.46
N LEU A 68 -12.69 -0.95 3.99
CA LEU A 68 -13.34 -0.56 5.23
C LEU A 68 -12.36 -0.53 6.41
N ASN A 69 -11.50 -1.54 6.52
CA ASN A 69 -10.47 -1.60 7.56
C ASN A 69 -9.45 -0.45 7.42
N LEU A 70 -9.06 -0.10 6.20
CA LEU A 70 -8.20 1.06 5.97
C LEU A 70 -8.89 2.37 6.37
N LEU A 71 -10.17 2.52 6.01
CA LEU A 71 -10.97 3.70 6.35
C LEU A 71 -11.17 3.82 7.87
N GLN A 72 -11.37 2.71 8.57
CA GLN A 72 -11.40 2.67 10.04
C GLN A 72 -10.06 3.08 10.63
N ALA A 73 -8.94 2.62 10.07
CA ALA A 73 -7.60 3.04 10.48
C ALA A 73 -7.32 4.53 10.20
N ALA A 74 -8.11 5.15 9.31
CA ALA A 74 -8.10 6.57 9.00
C ALA A 74 -9.16 7.38 9.79
N ASP A 75 -9.77 6.80 10.84
CA ASP A 75 -10.85 7.44 11.61
C ASP A 75 -12.04 7.90 10.74
N TYR A 76 -12.33 7.14 9.68
CA TYR A 76 -13.34 7.44 8.67
C TYR A 76 -13.08 8.73 7.84
N ASP A 77 -11.86 9.25 7.86
CA ASP A 77 -11.41 10.34 7.00
C ASP A 77 -10.95 9.81 5.63
N VAL A 78 -11.70 10.18 4.59
CA VAL A 78 -11.43 9.76 3.21
C VAL A 78 -10.19 10.44 2.62
N GLU A 79 -9.93 11.70 2.96
CA GLU A 79 -8.75 12.41 2.47
C GLU A 79 -7.49 11.78 3.07
N ASN A 80 -7.52 11.50 4.37
CA ASN A 80 -6.42 10.83 5.08
C ASN A 80 -6.17 9.41 4.56
N ALA A 81 -7.22 8.66 4.21
CA ALA A 81 -7.10 7.30 3.66
C ALA A 81 -6.51 7.26 2.23
N GLN A 82 -6.48 8.39 1.52
CA GLN A 82 -5.96 8.50 0.15
C GLN A 82 -4.51 9.02 0.07
N LEU A 83 -3.94 9.48 1.19
CA LEU A 83 -2.55 9.92 1.33
C LEU A 83 -1.56 8.76 1.10
#